data_AF-A0A9E0JKB5-F1
#
_entry.id   AF-A0A9E0JKB5-F1
#
_cell.length_a   1.000
_cell.length_b   1.000
_cell.length_c   1.000
_cell.angle_alpha   90.00
_cell.angle_beta   90.00
_cell.angle_gamma   90.00
#
_symmetry.space_group_name_H-M   'P 1'
#
loop_
_entity.id
_entity.type
_entity.pdbx_description
1 polymer ?
#
loop_
_entity_poly.entity_id
_entity_poly.type
_entity_poly.pdbx_seq_one_letter_code
_entity_poly.pdbx_strand_id
1 'polypeptide(L)' 'MKPLIGITVFHENRELHKKYISLNNAYVDAVEMSGGVPILIPITDGILAKENITK' A
#
# COMPACT_ATOMS: atom_id res chain seq x y z
N MET A 1 -7.41 -5.57 21.14
CA MET A 1 -6.27 -5.17 20.30
C MET A 1 -6.48 -5.75 18.92
N LYS A 2 -6.42 -4.96 17.84
CA LYS A 2 -6.63 -5.45 16.47
C LYS A 2 -5.27 -5.74 15.80
N PRO A 3 -5.12 -6.84 15.04
CA PRO A 3 -3.87 -7.13 14.33
C PRO A 3 -3.65 -6.12 13.18
N LEU A 4 -2.41 -5.69 13.00
CA LEU A 4 -2.00 -4.89 11.84
C LEU A 4 -1.68 -5.83 10.67
N ILE A 5 -2.26 -5.58 9.50
CA ILE A 5 -2.06 -6.40 8.30
C ILE A 5 -1.47 -5.52 7.20
N GLY A 6 -0.24 -5.84 6.79
CA GLY A 6 0.42 -5.18 5.66
C GLY A 6 -0.12 -5.71 4.33
N ILE A 7 -0.65 -4.83 3.49
CA ILE A 7 -1.07 -5.12 2.12
C ILE A 7 -0.06 -4.48 1.18
N THR A 8 0.73 -5.30 0.48
CA THR A 8 1.70 -4.78 -0.49
C THR A 8 0.98 -4.30 -1.74
N VAL A 9 1.26 -3.07 -2.17
CA VAL A 9 0.63 -2.44 -3.32
C VAL A 9 1.64 -2.03 -4.37
N PHE A 10 1.27 -2.12 -5.65
CA PHE A 10 2.12 -1.69 -6.74
C PHE A 10 1.78 -0.26 -7.15
N HIS A 11 2.81 0.50 -7.52
CA HIS A 11 2.61 1.76 -8.23
C HIS A 11 2.38 1.45 -9.71
N GLU A 12 1.22 1.84 -10.22
CA GLU A 12 0.94 1.77 -11.66
C GLU A 12 1.28 3.13 -12.29
N ASN A 13 2.21 3.13 -13.23
CA ASN A 13 2.55 4.32 -14.02
C ASN A 13 1.51 4.52 -15.12
N ARG A 14 0.31 5.00 -14.75
CA ARG A 14 -0.65 5.54 -15.73
C ARG A 14 -0.41 7.04 -15.89
N GLU A 15 0.04 7.41 -17.08
CA GLU A 15 0.21 8.77 -17.62
C GLU A 15 0.81 9.84 -16.69
N LEU A 16 2.11 10.08 -16.92
CA LEU A 16 2.94 11.29 -16.73
C LEU A 16 2.91 12.12 -15.43
N HIS A 17 1.90 12.11 -14.56
CA HIS A 17 1.88 13.04 -13.42
C HIS A 17 1.25 12.57 -12.09
N LYS A 18 0.73 11.33 -11.97
CA LYS A 18 0.18 10.85 -10.69
C LYS A 18 0.59 9.40 -10.41
N LYS A 19 1.25 9.18 -9.27
CA LYS A 19 1.51 7.83 -8.73
C LYS A 19 0.20 7.32 -8.14
N TYR A 20 -0.35 6.26 -8.73
CA TYR A 20 -1.54 5.60 -8.20
C TYR A 20 -1.13 4.29 -7.50
N ILE A 21 -1.73 4.06 -6.34
CA ILE A 21 -1.70 2.76 -5.69
C ILE A 21 -2.75 1.89 -6.41
N SER A 22 -2.30 0.82 -7.06
CA SER A 22 -3.20 -0.16 -7.68
C SER A 22 -3.53 -1.24 -6.65
N LEU A 23 -4.75 -1.19 -6.13
CA LEU A 23 -5.28 -2.16 -5.16
C LEU A 23 -6.79 -2.31 -5.38
N ASN A 24 -7.28 -3.56 -5.35
CA ASN A 24 -8.71 -3.81 -5.25
C ASN A 24 -9.17 -3.61 -3.79
N ASN A 25 -10.12 -2.70 -3.57
CA ASN A 25 -10.65 -2.40 -2.23
C ASN A 25 -11.19 -3.64 -1.49
N ALA A 26 -11.62 -4.69 -2.21
CA ALA A 26 -12.05 -5.94 -1.58
C ALA A 26 -11.00 -6.55 -0.63
N TYR A 27 -9.71 -6.31 -0.85
CA TYR A 27 -8.65 -6.75 0.07
C TYR A 27 -8.62 -5.95 1.37
N VAL A 28 -8.86 -4.63 1.30
CA VAL A 28 -8.96 -3.76 2.47
C VAL A 28 -10.21 -4.15 3.27
N ASP A 29 -11.34 -4.26 2.58
CA ASP A 29 -12.63 -4.61 3.16
C ASP A 29 -12.56 -5.97 3.88
N ALA A 30 -11.92 -6.98 3.26
CA ALA A 30 -11.75 -8.29 3.88
C ALA A 30 -10.96 -8.25 5.19
N VAL A 31 -9.91 -7.41 5.27
CA VAL A 31 -9.12 -7.24 6.49
C VAL A 31 -9.94 -6.55 7.58
N GLU A 32 -10.65 -5.48 7.24
CA GLU A 32 -11.50 -4.76 8.19
C GLU A 32 -12.63 -5.63 8.72
N MET A 33 -13.33 -6.35 7.84
CA MET A 33 -14.41 -7.30 8.19
C MET A 33 -13.91 -8.43 9.08
N SER A 34 -12.64 -8.84 8.94
CA SER A 34 -12.01 -9.86 9.79
C SER A 34 -11.53 -9.30 11.15
N GLY A 35 -11.75 -8.01 11.42
CA GLY A 35 -11.35 -7.36 12.66
C GLY A 35 -9.90 -6.87 12.70
N GLY A 36 -9.20 -6.85 11.57
CA GLY A 36 -7.84 -6.32 11.42
C GLY A 36 -7.80 -4.81 11.17
N VAL A 37 -6.58 -4.28 11.05
CA VAL A 37 -6.30 -2.92 10.59
C VAL A 37 -5.37 -3.02 9.37
N PRO A 38 -5.83 -2.66 8.16
CA PRO A 38 -5.01 -2.73 6.96
C PRO A 38 -4.01 -1.57 6.90
N ILE A 39 -2.78 -1.87 6.48
CA ILE A 39 -1.72 -0.88 6.21
C ILE A 39 -1.22 -1.12 4.78
N LEU A 40 -1.32 -0.11 3.92
CA LEU A 40 -0.85 -0.21 2.54
C LEU A 40 0.66 0.02 2.47
N ILE A 41 1.39 -0.95 1.91
CA ILE A 41 2.84 -0.95 1.81
C ILE A 41 3.22 -0.86 0.33
N PRO A 42 3.66 0.29 -0.18
CA PRO A 42 4.07 0.40 -1.58
C PRO A 42 5.31 -0.43 -1.84
N ILE A 43 5.24 -1.30 -2.85
CA ILE A 43 6.41 -1.98 -3.42
C ILE A 43 7.16 -0.94 -4.25
N THR A 44 8.40 -0.68 -3.87
CA THR A 44 9.29 0.24 -4.58
C THR A 44 10.64 -0.43 -4.77
N ASP A 45 11.31 -0.13 -5.88
CA ASP A 45 12.68 -0.59 -6.10
C ASP A 45 13.59 -0.03 -5.00
N GLY A 46 14.55 -0.82 -4.53
CA GLY A 46 15.31 -0.56 -3.28
C GLY A 46 16.05 0.79 -3.20
N ILE A 47 16.20 1.51 -4.31
CA ILE A 47 16.80 2.85 -4.37
C ILE A 47 15.79 3.93 -3.91
N LEU A 48 14.50 3.77 -4.22
CA LEU A 48 13.43 4.73 -3.90
C LEU A 48 12.90 4.62 -2.46
N ALA A 49 13.15 3.49 -1.80
CA ALA A 49 12.73 3.26 -0.40
C ALA A 49 13.42 4.23 0.58
N LYS A 50 14.67 4.63 0.33
CA LYS A 50 15.42 5.55 1.22
C LYS A 50 14.88 6.98 1.17
N GLU A 51 14.35 7.43 0.05
CA GLU A 51 13.89 8.82 -0.12
C GLU A 51 12.59 9.12 0.64
N ASN A 52 11.76 8.10 0.90
CA ASN A 52 10.47 8.25 1.56
C ASN A 52 10.53 8.12 3.10
N ILE A 53 11.69 7.75 3.66
CA ILE A 53 11.91 7.67 5.11
C ILE A 53 12.54 8.97 5.64
N THR A 54 13.09 9.80 4.73
CA THR A 54 13.88 10.99 5.07
C THR A 54 13.14 12.31 4.80
N LYS A 55 11.80 12.28 4.65
CA LYS A 55 10.97 13.48 4.49
C LYS A 55 9.98 13.62 5.63
#